data_AF-A0A3B4XN50-F1
#
_entry.id   AF-A0A3B4XN50-F1
#
_cell.length_a   1.000
_cell.length_b   1.000
_cell.length_c   1.000
_cell.angle_alpha   90.00
_cell.angle_beta   90.00
_cell.angle_gamma   90.00
#
_symmetry.space_group_name_H-M   'P 1'
#
loop_
_entity.id
_entity.type
_entity.pdbx_description
1 polymer ?
#
loop_
_entity_poly.entity_id
_entity_poly.type
_entity_poly.pdbx_seq_one_letter_code
_entity_poly.pdbx_strand_id
1 'polypeptide(L)' 'MERVISFEEGKALAESWNAAFLESSAKENQTAVEVFRRMILEVEKMEAGQPQSRTPCSMM' A
#
# COMPACT_ATOMS: atom_id res chain seq x y z
N MET A 1 -13.30 -6.25 -21.37
CA MET A 1 -12.47 -5.14 -20.85
C MET A 1 -11.03 -5.58 -21.05
N GLU A 2 -10.36 -4.98 -22.02
CA GLU A 2 -8.95 -5.26 -22.28
C GLU A 2 -8.10 -4.38 -21.37
N ARG A 3 -6.98 -4.94 -20.93
CA ARG A 3 -6.05 -4.26 -20.05
C ARG A 3 -5.31 -3.18 -20.85
N VAL A 4 -5.49 -1.92 -20.46
CA VAL A 4 -4.95 -0.76 -21.20
C VAL A 4 -3.53 -0.35 -20.78
N ILE A 5 -3.02 -0.90 -19.66
CA ILE A 5 -1.69 -0.61 -19.12
C ILE A 5 -0.96 -1.93 -18.89
N SER A 6 0.25 -2.08 -19.41
CA SER A 6 1.05 -3.29 -19.20
C SER A 6 1.58 -3.37 -17.75
N PHE A 7 2.04 -4.55 -17.34
CA PHE A 7 2.68 -4.70 -16.04
C PHE A 7 3.94 -3.84 -15.92
N GLU A 8 4.75 -3.83 -16.99
CA GLU A 8 6.02 -3.11 -17.08
C GLU A 8 5.81 -1.60 -16.96
N GLU A 9 4.79 -1.06 -17.62
CA GLU A 9 4.46 0.37 -17.55
C GLU A 9 4.05 0.79 -16.13
N GLY A 10 3.17 0.01 -15.49
CA GLY A 10 2.75 0.27 -14.11
C GLY A 10 3.92 0.18 -13.12
N LYS A 11 4.77 -0.83 -13.27
CA LYS A 11 5.95 -1.05 -12.42
C LYS A 11 6.97 0.08 -12.58
N ALA A 12 7.28 0.48 -13.81
CA ALA A 12 8.21 1.57 -14.07
C ALA A 12 7.73 2.90 -13.47
N LEU A 13 6.42 3.17 -13.54
CA LEU A 13 5.84 4.37 -12.92
C LEU A 13 6.00 4.35 -11.39
N ALA A 14 5.68 3.23 -10.74
CA ALA A 14 5.83 3.10 -9.29
C ALA A 14 7.31 3.26 -8.85
N GLU A 15 8.24 2.64 -9.58
CA GLU A 15 9.68 2.82 -9.34
C GLU A 15 10.12 4.28 -9.47
N SER A 16 9.58 5.02 -10.45
CA SER A 16 9.89 6.46 -10.62
C SER A 16 9.44 7.33 -9.43
N TRP A 17 8.44 6.87 -8.67
CA TRP A 17 7.95 7.54 -7.47
C TRP A 17 8.58 7.01 -6.18
N ASN A 18 9.51 6.06 -6.30
CA ASN A 18 10.05 5.29 -5.17
C ASN A 18 8.94 4.66 -4.31
N ALA A 19 7.89 4.17 -4.98
CA ALA A 19 6.71 3.58 -4.36
C ALA A 19 6.66 2.06 -4.60
N ALA A 20 5.98 1.33 -3.71
CA ALA A 20 5.70 -0.08 -3.91
C ALA A 20 4.68 -0.29 -5.04
N PHE A 21 4.82 -1.40 -5.79
CA PHE A 21 3.91 -1.78 -6.87
C PHE A 21 3.16 -3.06 -6.52
N LEU A 22 1.83 -3.06 -6.71
CA LEU A 22 0.96 -4.21 -6.44
C LEU A 22 -0.12 -4.29 -7.53
N GLU A 23 -0.34 -5.49 -8.06
CA GLU A 23 -1.46 -5.78 -8.95
C GLU A 23 -2.33 -6.89 -8.37
N SER A 24 -3.63 -6.77 -8.56
CA SER A 24 -4.62 -7.74 -8.09
C SER A 24 -5.85 -7.71 -8.98
N SER A 25 -6.65 -8.77 -8.92
CA SER A 25 -7.95 -8.86 -9.58
C SER A 25 -9.07 -8.71 -8.56
N ALA A 26 -9.99 -7.76 -8.78
CA ALA A 26 -11.19 -7.64 -7.96
C ALA A 26 -12.12 -8.87 -8.06
N LYS A 27 -11.94 -9.73 -9.08
CA LYS A 27 -12.66 -11.01 -9.20
C LYS A 27 -12.11 -12.08 -8.25
N GLU A 28 -10.87 -11.93 -7.80
CA GLU A 28 -10.21 -12.88 -6.91
C GLU A 28 -10.02 -12.24 -5.52
N ASN A 29 -10.99 -12.50 -4.65
CA ASN A 29 -11.06 -11.93 -3.30
C ASN A 29 -9.74 -12.06 -2.53
N GLN A 30 -9.08 -13.22 -2.62
CA GLN A 30 -7.86 -13.46 -1.86
C GLN A 30 -6.72 -12.52 -2.26
N THR A 31 -6.57 -12.21 -3.55
CA THR A 31 -5.55 -11.24 -4.00
C THR A 31 -5.92 -9.82 -3.63
N ALA A 32 -7.20 -9.47 -3.66
CA ALA A 32 -7.67 -8.13 -3.27
C ALA A 32 -7.45 -7.88 -1.77
N VAL A 33 -7.78 -8.86 -0.92
CA VAL A 33 -7.52 -8.80 0.53
C VAL A 33 -6.05 -8.63 0.84
N GLU A 34 -5.17 -9.30 0.09
CA GLU A 34 -3.72 -9.22 0.29
C GLU A 34 -3.17 -7.81 0.01
N VAL A 35 -3.73 -7.07 -0.96
CA VAL A 35 -3.36 -5.68 -1.23
C VAL A 35 -3.61 -4.80 0.00
N PHE A 36 -4.78 -4.91 0.62
CA PHE A 36 -5.11 -4.13 1.81
C PHE A 36 -4.27 -4.52 3.03
N ARG A 37 -4.00 -5.83 3.22
CA ARG A 37 -3.12 -6.29 4.30
C ARG A 37 -1.71 -5.71 4.18
N ARG A 38 -1.14 -5.73 2.97
CA ARG A 38 0.19 -5.15 2.72
C ARG A 38 0.22 -3.64 2.97
N MET A 39 -0.84 -2.93 2.60
CA MET A 39 -0.96 -1.50 2.85
C MET A 39 -0.94 -1.20 4.36
N ILE A 40 -1.70 -1.93 5.17
CA ILE A 40 -1.73 -1.77 6.63
C ILE A 40 -0.34 -2.07 7.23
N LEU A 41 0.27 -3.20 6.86
CA LEU A 41 1.60 -3.57 7.37
C LEU A 41 2.66 -2.51 7.06
N GLU A 42 2.58 -1.85 5.91
CA GLU A 42 3.53 -0.80 5.55
C GLU A 42 3.33 0.47 6.38
N VAL A 43 2.07 0.83 6.67
CA VAL A 43 1.75 1.93 7.61
C VAL A 43 2.28 1.61 9.01
N GLU A 44 2.04 0.39 9.51
CA GLU A 44 2.52 -0.03 10.83
C GLU A 44 4.06 0.03 10.95
N LYS A 45 4.80 -0.35 9.88
CA LYS A 45 6.26 -0.21 9.85
C LYS A 45 6.71 1.26 9.92
N MET A 46 5.99 2.17 9.24
CA MET A 46 6.29 3.60 9.28
C MET A 46 6.04 4.18 10.68
N GLU A 47 4.97 3.74 11.35
CA GLU A 47 4.63 4.18 12.71
C GLU A 47 5.55 3.59 13.78
N ALA A 48 5.98 2.33 13.63
CA ALA A 48 6.90 1.67 14.57
C ALA A 48 8.27 2.37 14.70
N GLY A 49 8.65 3.18 13.70
CA GLY A 49 9.86 4.01 13.71
C GLY A 49 9.67 5.44 14.25
N GLN A 50 8.42 5.90 14.45
CA GLN A 50 8.17 7.22 15.01
C GLN A 50 8.08 7.16 16.54
N PRO A 51 8.86 7.96 17.29
CA PRO A 51 8.56 8.18 18.69
C PRO A 51 7.15 8.77 18.74
N GLN A 52 6.23 8.11 19.44
CA GLN A 52 4.90 8.65 19.72
C GLN A 52 5.08 10.04 20.31
N SER A 53 4.89 11.08 19.50
CA SER A 53 4.73 12.43 20.01
C SER A 53 3.36 12.46 20.67
N ARG A 54 3.32 12.01 21.93
CA ARG A 54 2.15 12.13 22.79
C ARG A 54 1.89 13.62 22.95
N THR A 55 1.08 14.18 22.08
CA THR A 55 0.48 15.48 22.34
C THR A 55 -0.50 15.27 23.51
N PRO A 56 -0.60 16.21 24.46
CA PRO A 56 -1.36 16.05 25.70
C PRO A 56 -2.89 16.00 25.52
N CYS A 57 -3.38 15.73 24.30
CA CYS A 57 -4.80 15.67 23.96
C CYS A 57 -5.17 14.35 23.25
N SER A 58 -4.65 13.22 23.72
CA SER A 58 -5.36 11.95 23.51
C SER A 58 -6.50 11.90 24.54
N MET A 59 -7.70 12.33 24.13
CA MET A 59 -8.90 12.21 24.98
C MET A 59 -9.16 10.73 25.34
N MET A 60 -9.66 10.58 26.56
CA MET A 60 -9.91 9.35 27.34
C MET A 60 -10.63 8.23 26.60
#